data_AF-A0A5T0KUY6-F1
#
_entry.id   AF-A0A5T0KUY6-F1
#
_cell.length_a   1.000
_cell.length_b   1.000
_cell.length_c   1.000
_cell.angle_alpha   90.00
_cell.angle_beta   90.00
_cell.angle_gamma   90.00
#
_symmetry.space_group_name_H-M   'P 1'
#
loop_
_entity.id
_entity.type
_entity.pdbx_description
1 polymer ?
#
loop_
_entity_poly.entity_id
_entity_poly.type
_entity_poly.pdbx_seq_one_letter_code
_entity_poly.pdbx_strand_id
1 'polypeptide(L)'
;MQLQLTFPHTELQGAFPANVENLFCYLEANSKFADWIKNHINQYDFIENQDYIIKEVFTGRRPRKEYYVTLDMAKELCMVENNEKGRQARRYFIECEKRLKNLEAEQMQKLAFHQSLGYKSQLKQQKEKYENEIKALKYDLEHKKELSFKRKLSEKELLELRKILAKDYDILCIKEWEMSLFAEKIGKNSVFEAVLNKLEKELNYWKNYDEFEEKWKKILRS
;
A
#
# COMPACT_ATOMS: atom_id res chain seq x y z
N MET A 1 -43.95 -2.61 32.02
CA MET A 1 -44.19 -4.05 31.85
C MET A 1 -43.57 -4.46 30.52
N GLN A 2 -42.36 -5.03 30.55
CA GLN A 2 -41.68 -5.48 29.34
C GLN A 2 -42.37 -6.77 28.87
N LEU A 3 -43.04 -6.71 27.72
CA LEU A 3 -43.57 -7.90 27.06
C LEU A 3 -42.39 -8.70 26.52
N GLN A 4 -41.93 -9.69 27.29
CA GLN A 4 -41.01 -10.71 26.79
C GLN A 4 -41.82 -11.65 25.90
N LEU A 5 -41.71 -11.45 24.60
CA LEU A 5 -42.27 -12.34 23.60
C LEU A 5 -41.25 -13.46 23.33
N THR A 6 -41.51 -14.65 23.85
CA THR A 6 -40.76 -15.86 23.48
C THR A 6 -41.42 -16.48 22.25
N PHE A 7 -40.71 -16.49 21.12
CA PHE A 7 -41.19 -17.07 19.85
C PHE A 7 -40.35 -18.27 19.41
N PRO A 8 -40.96 -19.33 18.83
CA PRO A 8 -40.26 -20.51 18.36
C PRO A 8 -39.33 -20.18 17.17
N HIS A 9 -38.03 -20.39 17.37
CA HIS A 9 -36.97 -20.23 16.36
C HIS A 9 -36.87 -21.47 15.47
N THR A 10 -37.61 -21.51 14.37
CA THR A 10 -37.25 -22.28 13.17
C THR A 10 -38.31 -22.06 12.09
N GLU A 11 -37.89 -21.57 10.92
CA GLU A 11 -38.42 -21.86 9.56
C GLU A 11 -38.23 -20.70 8.57
N LEU A 12 -38.03 -19.45 9.02
CA LEU A 12 -37.65 -18.33 8.14
C LEU A 12 -36.17 -18.00 8.32
N GLN A 13 -35.38 -17.99 7.23
CA GLN A 13 -33.95 -17.68 7.27
C GLN A 13 -33.72 -16.29 7.89
N GLY A 14 -33.35 -16.26 9.18
CA GLY A 14 -32.89 -15.05 9.89
C GLY A 14 -33.95 -14.12 10.49
N ALA A 15 -35.23 -14.49 10.52
CA ALA A 15 -36.29 -13.57 10.97
C ALA A 15 -36.73 -13.83 12.41
N PHE A 16 -36.90 -12.76 13.20
CA PHE A 16 -37.83 -12.73 14.33
C PHE A 16 -39.25 -12.74 13.72
N PRO A 17 -39.99 -13.86 13.69
CA PRO A 17 -41.28 -13.88 13.02
C PRO A 17 -42.26 -13.05 13.84
N ALA A 18 -42.76 -11.96 13.26
CA ALA A 18 -43.79 -11.15 13.90
C ALA A 18 -45.15 -11.82 13.67
N ASN A 19 -45.93 -12.00 14.74
CA ASN A 19 -47.32 -12.42 14.60
C ASN A 19 -48.10 -11.29 13.90
N VAL A 20 -48.67 -11.61 12.75
CA VAL A 20 -49.40 -10.64 11.91
C VAL A 20 -50.64 -10.09 12.62
N GLU A 21 -51.25 -10.83 13.53
CA GLU A 21 -52.39 -10.34 14.32
C GLU A 21 -52.00 -9.16 15.22
N ASN A 22 -50.80 -9.21 15.80
CA ASN A 22 -50.28 -8.10 16.61
C ASN A 22 -50.00 -6.87 15.73
N LEU A 23 -49.46 -7.09 14.54
CA LEU A 23 -49.22 -6.04 13.55
C LEU A 23 -50.55 -5.41 13.08
N PHE A 24 -51.54 -6.23 12.77
CA PHE A 24 -52.87 -5.81 12.37
C PHE A 24 -53.54 -4.96 13.45
N CYS A 25 -53.49 -5.40 14.72
CA CYS A 25 -53.98 -4.64 15.86
C CYS A 25 -53.24 -3.31 16.03
N TYR A 26 -51.92 -3.30 15.84
CA TYR A 26 -51.11 -2.08 15.92
C TYR A 26 -51.45 -1.07 14.81
N LEU A 27 -51.73 -1.56 13.61
CA LEU A 27 -52.07 -0.74 12.45
C LEU A 27 -53.51 -0.19 12.51
N GLU A 28 -54.37 -0.71 13.38
CA GLU A 28 -55.77 -0.27 13.52
C GLU A 28 -56.52 -0.31 12.17
N ALA A 29 -56.30 -1.37 11.39
CA ALA A 29 -56.91 -1.51 10.07
C ALA A 29 -58.43 -1.76 10.17
N ASN A 30 -59.22 -1.03 9.37
CA ASN A 30 -60.70 -1.04 9.43
C ASN A 30 -61.37 -2.25 8.76
N SER A 31 -60.60 -3.27 8.35
CA SER A 31 -61.09 -4.45 7.62
C SER A 31 -61.04 -5.71 8.49
N LYS A 32 -61.66 -6.81 8.06
CA LYS A 32 -61.53 -8.07 8.79
C LYS A 32 -60.13 -8.64 8.55
N PHE A 33 -59.45 -9.07 9.62
CA PHE A 33 -58.08 -9.63 9.57
C PHE A 33 -57.86 -10.65 8.44
N ALA A 34 -58.79 -11.60 8.27
CA ALA A 34 -58.67 -12.65 7.26
C ALA A 34 -58.72 -12.12 5.82
N ASP A 35 -59.52 -11.09 5.56
CA ASP A 35 -59.62 -10.45 4.25
C ASP A 35 -58.41 -9.53 4.04
N TRP A 36 -58.00 -8.82 5.10
CA TRP A 36 -56.85 -7.93 5.11
C TRP A 36 -55.56 -8.63 4.69
N ILE A 37 -55.20 -9.73 5.36
CA ILE A 37 -53.93 -10.43 5.09
C ILE A 37 -53.94 -11.09 3.70
N LYS A 38 -55.07 -11.68 3.28
CA LYS A 38 -55.21 -12.28 1.95
C LYS A 38 -55.08 -11.25 0.83
N ASN A 39 -55.72 -10.10 1.00
CA ASN A 39 -55.66 -9.03 0.00
C ASN A 39 -54.23 -8.52 -0.14
N HIS A 40 -53.51 -8.31 0.97
CA HIS A 40 -52.12 -7.85 0.92
C HIS A 40 -51.17 -8.90 0.36
N ILE A 41 -51.33 -10.18 0.71
CA ILE A 41 -50.56 -11.28 0.11
C ILE A 41 -50.74 -11.30 -1.42
N ASN A 42 -51.99 -11.23 -1.89
CA ASN A 42 -52.29 -11.29 -3.31
C ASN A 42 -51.92 -10.00 -4.08
N GLN A 43 -51.94 -8.84 -3.43
CA GLN A 43 -51.68 -7.56 -4.08
C GLN A 43 -50.19 -7.27 -4.24
N TYR A 44 -49.37 -7.76 -3.32
CA TYR A 44 -47.92 -7.51 -3.28
C TYR A 44 -47.10 -8.78 -3.62
N ASP A 45 -47.76 -9.82 -4.11
CA ASP A 45 -47.14 -11.08 -4.56
C ASP A 45 -46.20 -11.71 -3.52
N PHE A 46 -46.55 -11.61 -2.22
CA PHE A 46 -45.76 -12.21 -1.14
C PHE A 46 -45.73 -13.74 -1.26
N ILE A 47 -44.57 -14.34 -1.00
CA ILE A 47 -44.32 -15.77 -1.23
C ILE A 47 -44.35 -16.56 0.09
N GLU A 48 -45.16 -17.61 0.15
CA GLU A 48 -45.20 -18.53 1.29
C GLU A 48 -43.88 -19.30 1.45
N ASN A 49 -43.40 -19.45 2.68
CA ASN A 49 -42.08 -19.97 3.08
C ASN A 49 -40.88 -19.07 2.74
N GLN A 50 -41.12 -17.87 2.20
CA GLN A 50 -40.10 -16.84 2.02
C GLN A 50 -40.43 -15.59 2.84
N ASP A 51 -41.61 -15.00 2.62
CA ASP A 51 -42.04 -13.75 3.26
C ASP A 51 -42.96 -14.01 4.45
N TYR A 52 -43.73 -15.10 4.40
CA TYR A 52 -44.62 -15.51 5.48
C TYR A 52 -44.79 -17.03 5.59
N ILE A 53 -45.25 -17.49 6.76
CA ILE A 53 -45.62 -18.88 7.05
C ILE A 53 -47.01 -18.90 7.67
N ILE A 54 -47.81 -19.89 7.29
CA ILE A 54 -49.11 -20.17 7.89
C ILE A 54 -48.98 -21.35 8.85
N LYS A 55 -49.40 -21.19 10.10
CA LYS A 55 -49.54 -22.29 11.07
C LYS A 55 -51.01 -22.55 11.37
N GLU A 56 -51.42 -23.80 11.31
CA GLU A 56 -52.77 -24.21 11.69
C GLU A 56 -52.77 -24.62 13.18
N VAL A 57 -53.51 -23.87 14.00
CA VAL A 57 -53.66 -24.12 15.42
C VAL A 57 -55.04 -24.72 15.70
N PHE A 58 -55.05 -25.88 16.35
CA PHE A 58 -56.28 -26.61 16.68
C PHE A 58 -56.82 -26.17 18.04
N THR A 59 -57.68 -25.15 18.04
CA THR A 59 -58.46 -24.73 19.21
C THR A 59 -59.92 -25.15 19.05
N GLY A 60 -60.18 -26.46 19.15
CA GLY A 60 -61.53 -27.04 19.08
C GLY A 60 -61.87 -27.65 17.71
N ARG A 61 -63.14 -27.53 17.28
CA ARG A 61 -63.66 -28.26 16.09
C ARG A 61 -63.20 -27.70 14.73
N ARG A 62 -62.72 -26.46 14.66
CA ARG A 62 -62.22 -25.85 13.41
C ARG A 62 -60.80 -25.31 13.64
N PRO A 63 -59.82 -25.66 12.79
CA PRO A 63 -58.47 -25.11 12.90
C PRO A 63 -58.47 -23.61 12.58
N ARG A 64 -57.67 -22.85 13.33
CA ARG A 64 -57.40 -21.42 13.09
C ARG A 64 -56.09 -21.27 12.35
N LYS A 65 -56.04 -20.38 11.36
CA LYS A 65 -54.81 -20.02 10.65
C LYS A 65 -54.14 -18.83 11.34
N GLU A 66 -52.90 -19.04 11.77
CA GLU A 66 -52.01 -17.98 12.26
C GLU A 66 -50.97 -17.66 11.19
N TYR A 67 -50.75 -16.37 10.94
CA TYR A 67 -49.77 -15.90 9.97
C TYR A 67 -48.56 -15.33 10.71
N TYR A 68 -47.38 -15.73 10.26
CA TYR A 68 -46.09 -15.27 10.76
C TYR A 68 -45.32 -14.68 9.58
N VAL A 69 -44.84 -13.45 9.72
CA VAL A 69 -44.17 -12.72 8.62
C VAL A 69 -42.73 -12.38 8.96
N THR A 70 -41.91 -12.23 7.92
CA THR A 70 -40.57 -11.65 8.05
C THR A 70 -40.65 -10.17 8.45
N LEU A 71 -39.55 -9.65 8.99
CA LEU A 71 -39.46 -8.23 9.32
C LEU A 71 -39.65 -7.34 8.09
N ASP A 72 -39.16 -7.78 6.93
CA ASP A 72 -39.24 -7.00 5.70
C ASP A 72 -40.66 -6.96 5.15
N MET A 73 -41.37 -8.09 5.13
CA MET A 73 -42.82 -8.09 4.82
C MET A 73 -43.60 -7.25 5.82
N ALA A 74 -43.28 -7.30 7.12
CA ALA A 74 -43.94 -6.46 8.12
C ALA A 74 -43.72 -4.95 7.86
N LYS A 75 -42.50 -4.54 7.46
CA LYS A 75 -42.20 -3.15 7.07
C LYS A 75 -43.02 -2.74 5.85
N GLU A 76 -43.08 -3.59 4.83
CA GLU A 76 -43.84 -3.31 3.61
C GLU A 76 -45.33 -3.14 3.91
N LEU A 77 -45.92 -4.02 4.72
CA LEU A 77 -47.29 -3.88 5.19
C LEU A 77 -47.50 -2.55 5.93
N CYS A 78 -46.59 -2.15 6.83
CA CYS A 78 -46.67 -0.85 7.50
C CYS A 78 -46.58 0.34 6.54
N MET A 79 -45.80 0.21 5.47
CA MET A 79 -45.59 1.27 4.50
C MET A 79 -46.79 1.48 3.57
N VAL A 80 -47.45 0.40 3.20
CA VAL A 80 -48.63 0.39 2.33
C VAL A 80 -49.85 0.96 3.03
N GLU A 81 -50.00 0.70 4.33
CA GLU A 81 -51.16 1.12 5.09
C GLU A 81 -51.37 2.65 5.07
N ASN A 82 -52.54 3.06 4.59
CA ASN A 82 -52.95 4.46 4.50
C ASN A 82 -53.72 4.92 5.75
N ASN A 83 -53.14 4.67 6.91
CA ASN A 83 -53.66 5.09 8.21
C ASN A 83 -52.60 5.92 8.98
N GLU A 84 -52.98 6.44 10.16
CA GLU A 84 -52.07 7.25 10.97
C GLU A 84 -50.85 6.45 11.44
N LYS A 85 -51.04 5.18 11.80
CA LYS A 85 -49.98 4.27 12.27
C LYS A 85 -48.96 3.97 11.17
N GLY A 86 -49.42 3.69 9.95
CA GLY A 86 -48.60 3.51 8.76
C GLY A 86 -47.87 4.80 8.37
N ARG A 87 -48.47 5.98 8.58
CA ARG A 87 -47.77 7.26 8.43
C ARG A 87 -46.65 7.43 9.46
N GLN A 88 -46.90 7.07 10.74
CA GLN A 88 -45.89 7.10 11.80
C GLN A 88 -44.74 6.14 11.49
N ALA A 89 -45.05 4.90 11.11
CA ALA A 89 -44.07 3.90 10.73
C ALA A 89 -43.20 4.35 9.55
N ARG A 90 -43.80 4.89 8.47
CA ARG A 90 -43.05 5.45 7.33
C ARG A 90 -42.09 6.56 7.75
N ARG A 91 -42.55 7.52 8.57
CA ARG A 91 -41.70 8.61 9.06
C ARG A 91 -40.54 8.09 9.91
N TYR A 92 -40.80 7.11 10.76
CA TYR A 92 -39.78 6.47 11.59
C TYR A 92 -38.71 5.78 10.72
N PHE A 93 -39.11 4.98 9.73
CA PHE A 93 -38.15 4.32 8.85
C PHE A 93 -37.32 5.30 8.03
N ILE A 94 -37.94 6.36 7.48
CA ILE A 94 -37.22 7.44 6.78
C ILE A 94 -36.20 8.11 7.71
N GLU A 95 -36.55 8.33 8.98
CA GLU A 95 -35.64 8.91 9.96
C GLU A 95 -34.47 7.97 10.29
N CYS A 96 -34.74 6.68 10.47
CA CYS A 96 -33.71 5.66 10.66
C CYS A 96 -32.73 5.62 9.49
N GLU A 97 -33.22 5.63 8.24
CA GLU A 97 -32.36 5.66 7.06
C GLU A 97 -31.49 6.93 7.00
N LYS A 98 -32.06 8.09 7.33
CA LYS A 98 -31.29 9.35 7.40
C LYS A 98 -30.20 9.28 8.46
N ARG A 99 -30.51 8.76 9.64
CA ARG A 99 -29.53 8.58 10.73
C ARG A 99 -28.42 7.62 10.32
N LEU A 100 -28.77 6.50 9.68
CA LEU A 100 -27.79 5.52 9.21
C LEU A 100 -26.83 6.13 8.17
N LYS A 101 -27.36 6.84 7.16
CA LYS A 101 -26.54 7.55 6.17
C LYS A 101 -25.60 8.57 6.79
N ASN A 102 -26.05 9.31 7.81
CA ASN A 102 -25.20 10.27 8.52
C ASN A 102 -24.07 9.57 9.28
N LEU A 103 -24.36 8.46 9.96
CA LEU A 103 -23.34 7.68 10.67
C LEU A 103 -22.30 7.10 9.72
N GLU A 104 -22.72 6.57 8.57
CA GLU A 104 -21.81 6.09 7.53
C GLU A 104 -20.91 7.21 7.00
N ALA A 105 -21.48 8.40 6.75
CA ALA A 105 -20.72 9.56 6.33
C ALA A 105 -19.70 10.00 7.39
N GLU A 106 -20.09 10.06 8.67
CA GLU A 106 -19.18 10.38 9.77
C GLU A 106 -18.05 9.36 9.92
N GLN A 107 -18.34 8.06 9.79
CA GLN A 107 -17.32 7.02 9.84
C GLN A 107 -16.34 7.15 8.67
N MET A 108 -16.85 7.41 7.46
CA MET A 108 -16.02 7.61 6.28
C MET A 108 -15.11 8.83 6.43
N GLN A 109 -15.61 9.93 6.99
CA GLN A 109 -14.82 11.12 7.28
C GLN A 109 -13.72 10.85 8.33
N LYS A 110 -14.04 10.11 9.40
CA LYS A 110 -13.05 9.71 10.41
C LYS A 110 -11.94 8.84 9.82
N LEU A 111 -12.29 7.89 8.97
CA LEU A 111 -11.33 7.03 8.27
C LEU A 111 -10.44 7.85 7.33
N ALA A 112 -11.01 8.74 6.53
CA ALA A 112 -10.27 9.62 5.62
C ALA A 112 -9.29 10.54 6.39
N PHE A 113 -9.74 11.10 7.52
CA PHE A 113 -8.88 11.90 8.40
C PHE A 113 -7.70 11.09 8.93
N HIS A 114 -7.94 9.88 9.44
CA HIS A 114 -6.87 9.02 9.98
C HIS A 114 -5.85 8.61 8.90
N GLN A 115 -6.31 8.32 7.68
CA GLN A 115 -5.44 8.04 6.53
C GLN A 115 -4.58 9.25 6.18
N SER A 116 -5.16 10.46 6.19
CA SER A 116 -4.42 11.70 5.90
C SER A 116 -3.29 11.97 6.90
N LEU A 117 -3.51 11.68 8.20
CA LEU A 117 -2.50 11.81 9.25
C LEU A 117 -1.35 10.82 9.05
N GLY A 118 -1.65 9.57 8.72
CA GLY A 118 -0.65 8.54 8.43
C GLY A 118 0.24 8.93 7.25
N TYR A 119 -0.39 9.36 6.14
CA TYR A 119 0.33 9.81 4.94
C TYR A 119 1.22 11.03 5.21
N LYS A 120 0.72 12.02 5.98
CA LYS A 120 1.51 13.20 6.38
C LYS A 120 2.72 12.83 7.23
N SER A 121 2.58 11.86 8.14
CA SER A 121 3.69 11.36 8.97
C SER A 121 4.77 10.67 8.11
N GLN A 122 4.36 9.80 7.18
CA GLN A 122 5.27 9.12 6.25
C GLN A 122 6.04 10.11 5.38
N LEU A 123 5.36 11.11 4.80
CA LEU A 123 5.99 12.18 4.02
C LEU A 123 7.03 12.95 4.85
N LYS A 124 6.73 13.23 6.12
CA LYS A 124 7.67 13.92 7.02
C LYS A 124 8.92 13.09 7.27
N GLN A 125 8.77 11.80 7.57
CA GLN A 125 9.91 10.88 7.76
C GLN A 125 10.76 10.77 6.50
N GLN A 126 10.13 10.67 5.34
CA GLN A 126 10.84 10.59 4.06
C GLN A 126 11.60 11.88 3.76
N LYS A 127 11.00 13.05 4.03
CA LYS A 127 11.66 14.34 3.88
C LYS A 127 12.89 14.44 4.79
N GLU A 128 12.75 14.07 6.06
CA GLU A 128 13.85 14.10 7.04
C GLU A 128 15.00 13.16 6.65
N LYS A 129 14.68 11.98 6.11
CA LYS A 129 15.68 11.06 5.54
C LYS A 129 16.50 11.72 4.44
N TYR A 130 15.86 12.32 3.44
CA TYR A 130 16.55 12.98 2.34
C TYR A 130 17.34 14.22 2.79
N GLU A 131 16.82 14.99 3.75
CA GLU A 131 17.55 16.11 4.33
C GLU A 131 18.86 15.67 5.00
N ASN A 132 18.83 14.55 5.72
CA ASN A 132 20.02 13.96 6.34
C ASN A 132 21.02 13.45 5.29
N GLU A 133 20.54 12.78 4.22
CA GLU A 133 21.40 12.33 3.11
C GLU A 133 22.07 13.51 2.41
N ILE A 134 21.33 14.58 2.11
CA ILE A 134 21.87 15.80 1.50
C ILE A 134 22.93 16.43 2.41
N LYS A 135 22.68 16.46 3.72
CA LYS A 135 23.63 17.01 4.70
C LYS A 135 24.94 16.20 4.75
N ALA A 136 24.85 14.87 4.74
CA ALA A 136 26.02 14.00 4.71
C ALA A 136 26.83 14.18 3.42
N LEU A 137 26.16 14.20 2.26
CA LEU A 137 26.83 14.43 0.97
C LEU A 137 27.51 15.80 0.91
N LYS A 138 26.87 16.84 1.48
CA LYS A 138 27.46 18.17 1.55
C LYS A 138 28.72 18.18 2.43
N TYR A 139 28.69 17.51 3.57
CA TYR A 139 29.86 17.34 4.44
C TYR A 139 31.01 16.65 3.70
N ASP A 140 30.73 15.54 3.02
CA ASP A 140 31.73 14.81 2.24
C ASP A 140 32.35 15.68 1.14
N LEU A 141 31.54 16.52 0.48
CA LEU A 141 31.98 17.42 -0.58
C LEU A 141 32.88 18.54 -0.04
N GLU A 142 32.52 19.13 1.10
CA GLU A 142 33.30 20.17 1.78
C GLU A 142 34.67 19.63 2.24
N HIS A 143 34.71 18.40 2.75
CA HIS A 143 35.94 17.76 3.25
C HIS A 143 36.72 17.00 2.17
N LYS A 144 36.18 16.88 0.94
CA LYS A 144 36.88 16.26 -0.21
C LYS A 144 38.14 17.02 -0.61
N LYS A 145 38.22 18.33 -0.35
CA LYS A 145 39.42 19.15 -0.59
C LYS A 145 40.49 18.99 0.51
N GLU A 146 40.14 18.40 1.65
CA GLU A 146 41.05 18.05 2.75
C GLU A 146 41.48 16.58 2.74
N LEU A 147 41.24 15.86 1.64
CA LEU A 147 41.85 14.54 1.37
C LEU A 147 43.37 14.68 1.24
N SER A 148 44.02 14.89 2.38
CA SER A 148 45.45 14.70 2.55
C SER A 148 45.78 13.27 2.11
N PHE A 149 46.81 13.14 1.27
CA PHE A 149 47.43 11.88 0.82
C PHE A 149 48.06 11.10 2.00
N LYS A 150 47.32 10.85 3.09
CA LYS A 150 47.76 10.03 4.22
C LYS A 150 47.55 8.52 3.98
N ARG A 151 46.78 8.16 2.95
CA ARG A 151 46.58 6.76 2.53
C ARG A 151 47.63 6.39 1.47
N LYS A 152 48.25 5.21 1.63
CA LYS A 152 48.99 4.55 0.54
C LYS A 152 48.04 4.28 -0.64
N LEU A 153 48.42 4.71 -1.84
CA LEU A 153 47.69 4.34 -3.05
C LEU A 153 47.72 2.82 -3.21
N SER A 154 46.59 2.26 -3.63
CA SER A 154 46.54 0.89 -4.16
C SER A 154 47.34 0.79 -5.46
N GLU A 155 47.72 -0.43 -5.86
CA GLU A 155 48.50 -0.65 -7.08
C GLU A 155 47.80 -0.12 -8.34
N LYS A 156 46.46 -0.20 -8.39
CA LYS A 156 45.64 0.33 -9.48
C LYS A 156 45.67 1.86 -9.52
N GLU A 157 45.49 2.51 -8.37
CA GLU A 157 45.53 3.97 -8.25
C GLU A 157 46.93 4.51 -8.62
N LEU A 158 48.00 3.81 -8.21
CA LEU A 158 49.38 4.17 -8.56
C LEU A 158 49.63 4.04 -10.06
N LEU A 159 49.09 3.00 -10.70
CA LEU A 159 49.19 2.78 -12.13
C LEU A 159 48.47 3.90 -12.92
N GLU A 160 47.25 4.25 -12.52
CA GLU A 160 46.51 5.36 -13.15
C GLU A 160 47.24 6.70 -12.98
N LEU A 161 47.79 6.97 -11.79
CA LEU A 161 48.58 8.17 -11.54
C LEU A 161 49.81 8.24 -12.47
N ARG A 162 50.54 7.12 -12.66
CA ARG A 162 51.68 7.05 -13.58
C ARG A 162 51.29 7.40 -15.02
N LYS A 163 50.15 6.90 -15.49
CA LYS A 163 49.64 7.19 -16.84
C LYS A 163 49.31 8.68 -16.99
N ILE A 164 48.57 9.24 -16.04
CA ILE A 164 48.15 10.66 -16.07
C ILE A 164 49.37 11.58 -16.05
N LEU A 165 50.31 11.34 -15.14
CA LEU A 165 51.52 12.17 -15.02
C LEU A 165 52.39 12.10 -16.27
N ALA A 166 52.54 10.92 -16.87
CA ALA A 166 53.30 10.78 -18.11
C ALA A 166 52.62 11.44 -19.31
N LYS A 167 51.29 11.32 -19.43
CA LYS A 167 50.51 11.80 -20.57
C LYS A 167 50.26 13.31 -20.55
N ASP A 168 49.87 13.83 -19.40
CA ASP A 168 49.36 15.20 -19.28
C ASP A 168 50.44 16.19 -18.82
N TYR A 169 51.50 15.70 -18.17
CA TYR A 169 52.51 16.54 -17.53
C TYR A 169 53.96 16.19 -17.91
N ASP A 170 54.20 15.19 -18.75
CA ASP A 170 55.54 14.69 -19.10
C ASP A 170 56.39 14.29 -17.87
N ILE A 171 55.74 13.89 -16.78
CA ILE A 171 56.38 13.47 -15.53
C ILE A 171 56.47 11.95 -15.44
N LEU A 172 57.68 11.45 -15.19
CA LEU A 172 57.97 10.03 -15.01
C LEU A 172 58.09 9.67 -13.52
N CYS A 173 57.14 8.90 -12.98
CA CYS A 173 57.14 8.45 -11.59
C CYS A 173 57.65 7.00 -11.44
N ILE A 174 58.88 6.86 -10.91
CA ILE A 174 59.59 5.57 -10.76
C ILE A 174 59.83 5.29 -9.26
N LYS A 175 59.75 4.02 -8.85
CA LYS A 175 60.12 3.60 -7.47
C LYS A 175 61.64 3.64 -7.31
N GLU A 176 62.11 3.87 -6.09
CA GLU A 176 63.55 3.95 -5.79
C GLU A 176 64.34 2.73 -6.30
N TRP A 177 63.83 1.51 -6.11
CA TRP A 177 64.47 0.29 -6.60
C TRP A 177 64.42 0.13 -8.12
N GLU A 178 63.36 0.61 -8.78
CA GLU A 178 63.26 0.63 -10.25
C GLU A 178 64.34 1.56 -10.83
N MET A 179 64.58 2.71 -10.18
CA MET A 179 65.64 3.65 -10.52
C MET A 179 67.04 3.05 -10.28
N SER A 180 67.24 2.32 -9.18
CA SER A 180 68.49 1.62 -8.91
C SER A 180 68.79 0.54 -9.96
N LEU A 181 67.80 -0.26 -10.37
CA LEU A 181 67.94 -1.24 -11.45
C LEU A 181 68.23 -0.56 -12.80
N PHE A 182 67.57 0.56 -13.05
CA PHE A 182 67.81 1.38 -14.24
C PHE A 182 69.26 1.88 -14.29
N ALA A 183 69.78 2.40 -13.16
CA ALA A 183 71.15 2.89 -13.02
C ALA A 183 72.19 1.76 -13.14
N GLU A 184 71.95 0.60 -12.55
CA GLU A 184 72.82 -0.57 -12.65
C GLU A 184 72.96 -1.05 -14.11
N LYS A 185 71.85 -1.08 -14.85
CA LYS A 185 71.81 -1.43 -16.29
C LYS A 185 72.53 -0.43 -17.20
N ILE A 186 72.86 0.77 -16.72
CA ILE A 186 73.50 1.81 -17.52
C ILE A 186 75.03 1.64 -17.54
N GLY A 187 75.63 0.97 -16.54
CA GLY A 187 77.06 0.70 -16.48
C GLY A 187 77.92 1.96 -16.31
N LYS A 188 79.14 1.81 -15.75
CA LYS A 188 80.03 2.92 -15.31
C LYS A 188 80.52 3.91 -16.40
N ASN A 189 80.10 3.78 -17.67
CA ASN A 189 80.73 4.48 -18.81
C ASN A 189 79.78 5.28 -19.73
N SER A 190 78.53 5.57 -19.34
CA SER A 190 77.61 6.28 -20.24
C SER A 190 77.65 7.80 -20.09
N VAL A 191 77.76 8.50 -21.23
CA VAL A 191 77.58 9.95 -21.38
C VAL A 191 76.09 10.30 -21.22
N PHE A 192 75.79 11.44 -20.59
CA PHE A 192 74.46 11.99 -20.25
C PHE A 192 73.34 11.71 -21.28
N GLU A 193 73.65 11.74 -22.58
CA GLU A 193 72.71 11.46 -23.68
C GLU A 193 72.12 10.05 -23.67
N ALA A 194 72.89 9.04 -23.26
CA ALA A 194 72.39 7.65 -23.18
C ALA A 194 71.36 7.49 -22.05
N VAL A 195 71.54 8.22 -20.95
CA VAL A 195 70.61 8.26 -19.83
C VAL A 195 69.32 8.95 -20.24
N LEU A 196 69.42 10.14 -20.87
CA LEU A 196 68.27 10.90 -21.38
C LEU A 196 67.43 10.07 -22.36
N ASN A 197 68.05 9.47 -23.37
CA ASN A 197 67.36 8.63 -24.35
C ASN A 197 66.59 7.47 -23.72
N LYS A 198 67.06 6.93 -22.59
CA LYS A 198 66.43 5.80 -21.92
C LYS A 198 65.26 6.25 -21.02
N LEU A 199 65.41 7.39 -20.35
CA LEU A 199 64.32 8.03 -19.61
C LEU A 199 63.18 8.45 -20.56
N GLU A 200 63.51 9.01 -21.73
CA GLU A 200 62.52 9.36 -22.76
C GLU A 200 61.76 8.14 -23.28
N LYS A 201 62.45 7.00 -23.47
CA LYS A 201 61.80 5.74 -23.85
C LYS A 201 60.84 5.24 -22.78
N GLU A 202 61.20 5.32 -21.51
CA GLU A 202 60.29 4.93 -20.42
C GLU A 202 59.11 5.88 -20.31
N LEU A 203 59.33 7.18 -20.43
CA LEU A 203 58.25 8.16 -20.48
C LEU A 203 57.28 7.87 -21.65
N ASN A 204 57.83 7.57 -22.83
CA ASN A 204 57.03 7.22 -24.00
C ASN A 204 56.25 5.91 -23.82
N TYR A 205 56.81 4.94 -23.08
CA TYR A 205 56.10 3.72 -22.71
C TYR A 205 54.87 4.05 -21.86
N TRP A 206 55.02 4.86 -20.81
CA TRP A 206 53.91 5.20 -19.91
C TRP A 206 52.85 6.08 -20.57
N LYS A 207 53.25 6.98 -21.48
CA LYS A 207 52.32 7.78 -22.30
C LYS A 207 51.38 6.90 -23.13
N ASN A 208 51.91 5.79 -23.66
CA ASN A 208 51.19 4.88 -24.57
C ASN A 208 51.01 3.49 -23.93
N TYR A 209 50.87 3.43 -22.60
CA TYR A 209 50.91 2.18 -21.84
C TYR A 209 49.92 1.13 -22.35
N ASP A 210 48.68 1.54 -22.63
CA ASP A 210 47.61 0.61 -23.05
C ASP A 210 47.93 -0.03 -24.40
N GLU A 211 48.49 0.72 -25.34
CA GLU A 211 48.89 0.22 -26.66
C GLU A 211 50.07 -0.76 -26.57
N PHE A 212 51.07 -0.44 -25.74
CA PHE A 212 52.22 -1.32 -25.52
C PHE A 212 51.82 -2.63 -24.83
N GLU A 213 51.00 -2.58 -23.78
CA GLU A 213 50.50 -3.78 -23.09
C GLU A 213 49.68 -4.67 -24.01
N GLU A 214 48.84 -4.09 -24.86
CA GLU A 214 48.07 -4.86 -25.83
C GLU A 214 48.98 -5.56 -26.86
N LYS A 215 50.04 -4.87 -27.32
CA LYS A 215 51.06 -5.44 -28.20
C LYS A 215 51.83 -6.58 -27.55
N TRP A 216 52.26 -6.42 -26.30
CA TRP A 216 52.96 -7.48 -25.55
C TRP A 216 52.08 -8.70 -25.29
N LYS A 217 50.80 -8.50 -24.95
CA LYS A 217 49.85 -9.60 -24.77
C LYS A 217 49.63 -10.41 -26.05
N LYS A 218 49.69 -9.77 -27.22
CA LYS A 218 49.60 -10.46 -28.52
C LYS A 218 50.85 -11.31 -28.79
N ILE A 219 52.04 -10.79 -28.49
CA ILE A 219 53.31 -11.49 -28.67
C ILE A 219 53.46 -12.69 -27.72
N LEU A 220 53.00 -12.57 -26.46
CA LEU A 220 53.11 -13.67 -25.49
C LEU A 220 52.07 -14.78 -25.70
N ARG A 221 51.07 -14.55 -26.55
CA ARG A 221 50.03 -15.54 -26.91
C ARG A 221 50.31 -16.24 -28.25
N SER A 222 51.33 -15.81 -29.00
CA SER A 222 51.83 -16.44 -30.22
C SER A 222 53.01 -17.35 -29.92
#